data_AF-A0A395LIY8-F1
#
_entry.id   AF-A0A395LIY8-F1
#
_cell.length_a   1.000
_cell.length_b   1.000
_cell.length_c   1.000
_cell.angle_alpha   90.00
_cell.angle_beta   90.00
_cell.angle_gamma   90.00
#
_symmetry.space_group_name_H-M   'P 1'
#
loop_
_entity.id
_entity.type
_entity.pdbx_description
1 polymer ?
#
loop_
_entity_poly.entity_id
_entity_poly.type
_entity_poly.pdbx_seq_one_letter_code
_entity_poly.pdbx_strand_id
1 'polypeptide(L)'
;MRNPGLILILLVVGALLLPLAMWGVPQYRLYSERLAGEARLAEAQSSRRIAILEAEARRESAVALAEAEVLRAEGAARANQILQDSLGGPEGYLRYLQIQALERANANLIYVPTEAGLPVTEASRLRSPRAVVAD
;
A
#
# COMPACT_ATOMS: atom_id res chain seq x y z
N MET A 1 78.30 -26.93 2.85
CA MET A 1 78.26 -28.20 3.62
C MET A 1 76.83 -28.42 4.09
N ARG A 2 76.17 -29.48 3.62
CA ARG A 2 74.75 -29.76 3.93
C ARG A 2 74.69 -30.54 5.24
N ASN A 3 74.22 -29.93 6.34
CA ASN A 3 74.22 -30.55 7.67
C ASN A 3 73.17 -31.68 7.75
N PRO A 4 73.58 -32.96 7.76
CA PRO A 4 72.65 -34.08 7.63
C PRO A 4 71.71 -34.22 8.84
N GLY A 5 72.14 -33.78 10.04
CA GLY A 5 71.32 -33.82 11.25
C GLY A 5 70.10 -32.89 11.20
N LEU A 6 70.22 -31.72 10.56
CA LEU A 6 69.11 -30.76 10.43
C LEU A 6 68.02 -31.29 9.48
N ILE A 7 68.43 -31.99 8.43
CA ILE A 7 67.53 -32.67 7.49
C ILE A 7 66.77 -33.81 8.18
N LEU A 8 67.44 -34.57 9.05
CA LEU A 8 66.80 -35.66 9.81
C LEU A 8 65.73 -35.13 10.77
N ILE A 9 66.00 -34.03 11.46
CA ILE A 9 65.03 -33.40 12.39
C ILE A 9 63.80 -32.89 11.64
N LEU A 10 63.98 -32.21 10.49
CA LEU A 10 62.86 -31.75 9.67
C LEU A 10 62.02 -32.91 9.14
N LEU A 11 62.65 -34.03 8.76
CA LEU A 11 61.94 -35.24 8.35
C LEU A 11 61.10 -35.84 9.48
N VAL A 12 61.65 -35.91 10.69
CA VAL A 12 60.93 -36.46 11.86
C VAL A 12 59.77 -35.56 12.27
N VAL A 13 59.98 -34.25 12.32
CA VAL A 13 58.93 -33.26 12.63
C VAL A 13 57.85 -33.28 11.55
N GLY A 14 58.25 -33.32 10.28
CA GLY A 14 57.31 -33.46 9.16
C GLY A 14 56.50 -34.74 9.26
N ALA A 15 57.13 -35.88 9.54
CA ALA A 15 56.45 -37.18 9.69
C ALA A 15 55.47 -37.21 10.86
N LEU A 16 55.69 -36.43 11.92
CA LEU A 16 54.77 -36.29 13.05
C LEU A 16 53.62 -35.31 12.79
N LEU A 17 53.87 -34.19 12.09
CA LEU A 17 52.86 -33.16 11.84
C LEU A 17 51.90 -33.52 10.70
N LEU A 18 52.37 -34.22 9.66
CA LEU A 18 51.55 -34.61 8.52
C LEU A 18 50.30 -35.42 8.88
N PRO A 19 50.39 -36.51 9.67
CA PRO A 19 49.21 -37.28 10.05
C PRO A 19 48.26 -36.49 10.97
N LEU A 20 48.80 -35.64 11.85
CA LEU A 20 48.00 -34.78 12.72
C LEU A 20 47.20 -33.75 11.91
N ALA A 21 47.84 -33.11 10.92
CA ALA A 21 47.18 -32.17 10.01
C ALA A 21 46.15 -32.87 9.12
N MET A 22 46.48 -34.05 8.58
CA MET A 22 45.57 -34.85 7.76
C MET A 22 44.31 -35.29 8.52
N TRP A 23 44.39 -35.48 9.85
CA TRP A 23 43.21 -35.79 10.67
C TRP A 23 42.48 -34.53 11.14
N GLY A 24 43.19 -33.49 11.58
CA GLY A 24 42.59 -32.28 12.16
C GLY A 24 41.85 -31.40 11.15
N VAL A 25 42.42 -31.22 9.95
CA VAL A 25 41.84 -30.36 8.90
C VAL A 25 40.44 -30.83 8.44
N PRO A 26 40.21 -32.11 8.06
CA PRO A 26 38.87 -32.53 7.61
C PRO A 26 37.82 -32.46 8.74
N GLN A 27 38.20 -32.72 9.98
CA GLN A 27 37.30 -32.61 11.14
C GLN A 27 36.89 -31.15 11.40
N TYR A 28 37.85 -30.22 11.34
CA TYR A 28 37.56 -28.80 11.45
C TYR A 28 36.64 -28.30 10.34
N ARG A 29 36.89 -28.71 9.09
CA ARG A 29 36.05 -28.33 7.93
C ARG A 29 34.62 -28.84 8.10
N LEU A 30 34.42 -30.07 8.57
CA LEU A 30 33.08 -30.59 8.83
C LEU A 30 32.36 -29.80 9.94
N TYR A 31 33.07 -29.46 11.00
CA TYR A 31 32.52 -28.66 12.10
C TYR A 31 32.11 -27.26 11.62
N SER A 32 32.96 -26.58 10.84
CA SER A 32 32.64 -25.26 10.29
C SER A 32 31.46 -25.31 9.33
N GLU A 33 31.34 -26.35 8.50
CA GLU A 33 30.20 -26.51 7.58
C GLU A 33 28.89 -26.77 8.35
N ARG A 34 28.93 -27.55 9.43
CA ARG A 34 27.75 -27.78 10.29
C ARG A 34 27.28 -26.48 10.95
N LEU A 35 28.20 -25.72 11.54
CA LEU A 35 27.87 -24.42 12.12
C LEU A 35 27.31 -23.45 11.09
N ALA A 36 27.87 -23.44 9.88
CA ALA A 36 27.35 -22.61 8.79
C ALA A 36 25.93 -23.05 8.37
N GLY A 37 25.66 -24.36 8.32
CA GLY A 37 24.33 -24.89 8.04
C GLY A 37 23.30 -24.53 9.10
N GLU A 38 23.66 -24.69 10.38
CA GLU A 38 22.82 -24.32 11.53
C GLU A 38 22.51 -22.81 11.53
N ALA A 39 23.50 -21.97 11.27
CA ALA A 39 23.31 -20.52 11.17
C ALA A 39 22.33 -20.15 10.04
N ARG A 40 22.47 -20.75 8.84
CA ARG A 40 21.54 -20.52 7.72
C ARG A 40 20.13 -20.99 8.03
N LEU A 41 19.97 -22.12 8.72
CA LEU A 41 18.66 -22.62 9.12
C LEU A 41 18.00 -21.69 10.14
N ALA A 42 18.77 -21.23 11.14
CA ALA A 42 18.27 -20.29 12.13
C ALA A 42 17.85 -18.95 11.49
N GLU A 43 18.65 -18.45 10.55
CA GLU A 43 18.34 -17.25 9.76
C GLU A 43 17.08 -17.45 8.91
N ALA A 44 16.99 -18.54 8.15
CA ALA A 44 15.79 -18.81 7.34
C ALA A 44 14.51 -18.93 8.19
N GLN A 45 14.62 -19.53 9.38
CA GLN A 45 13.51 -19.62 10.33
C GLN A 45 13.11 -18.24 10.87
N SER A 46 14.07 -17.40 11.25
CA SER A 46 13.79 -16.05 11.76
C SER A 46 13.18 -15.18 10.67
N SER A 47 13.75 -15.18 9.45
CA SER A 47 13.22 -14.46 8.29
C SER A 47 11.79 -14.89 7.97
N ARG A 48 11.49 -16.20 8.02
CA ARG A 48 10.12 -16.69 7.82
C ARG A 48 9.15 -16.18 8.89
N ARG A 49 9.57 -16.19 10.16
CA ARG A 49 8.73 -15.67 11.26
C ARG A 49 8.45 -14.18 11.09
N ILE A 50 9.48 -13.41 10.74
CA ILE A 50 9.33 -11.97 10.45
C ILE A 50 8.34 -11.75 9.31
N ALA A 51 8.47 -12.48 8.20
CA ALA A 51 7.56 -12.36 7.07
C ALA A 51 6.10 -12.70 7.43
N ILE A 52 5.88 -13.70 8.29
CA ILE A 52 4.53 -14.05 8.78
C ILE A 52 3.97 -12.93 9.67
N LEU A 53 4.78 -12.43 10.62
CA LEU A 53 4.35 -11.35 11.51
C LEU A 53 4.05 -10.06 10.74
N GLU A 54 4.87 -9.72 9.74
CA GLU A 54 4.61 -8.59 8.86
C GLU A 54 3.34 -8.79 8.03
N ALA A 55 3.09 -10.00 7.51
CA ALA A 55 1.87 -10.29 6.77
C ALA A 55 0.62 -10.17 7.65
N GLU A 56 0.68 -10.67 8.89
CA GLU A 56 -0.42 -10.55 9.84
C GLU A 56 -0.66 -9.09 10.23
N ALA A 57 0.40 -8.33 10.53
CA ALA A 57 0.29 -6.91 10.85
C ALA A 57 -0.32 -6.10 9.69
N ARG A 58 0.05 -6.41 8.44
CA ARG A 58 -0.56 -5.79 7.25
C ARG A 58 -2.04 -6.15 7.11
N ARG A 59 -2.39 -7.41 7.38
CA ARG A 59 -3.79 -7.86 7.37
C ARG A 59 -4.61 -7.13 8.43
N GLU A 60 -4.12 -7.07 9.67
CA GLU A 60 -4.79 -6.37 10.77
C GLU A 60 -4.96 -4.89 10.46
N SER A 61 -3.91 -4.24 9.95
CA SER A 61 -3.98 -2.84 9.50
C SER A 61 -5.04 -2.64 8.40
N ALA A 62 -5.11 -3.53 7.41
CA ALA A 62 -6.10 -3.44 6.34
C ALA A 62 -7.53 -3.61 6.86
N VAL A 63 -7.76 -4.53 7.82
CA VAL A 63 -9.06 -4.72 8.46
C VAL A 63 -9.45 -3.47 9.24
N ALA A 64 -8.56 -2.95 10.08
CA ALA A 64 -8.83 -1.74 10.86
C ALA A 64 -9.13 -0.52 9.96
N LEU A 65 -8.42 -0.37 8.84
CA LEU A 65 -8.71 0.67 7.86
C LEU A 65 -10.07 0.49 7.18
N ALA A 66 -10.43 -0.75 6.83
CA ALA A 66 -11.74 -1.04 6.24
C ALA A 66 -12.88 -0.74 7.22
N GLU A 67 -12.73 -1.11 8.49
CA GLU A 67 -13.70 -0.82 9.55
C GLU A 67 -13.84 0.70 9.78
N ALA A 68 -12.71 1.43 9.82
CA ALA A 68 -12.72 2.88 9.93
C ALA A 68 -13.47 3.55 8.77
N GLU A 69 -13.29 3.04 7.55
CA GLU A 69 -13.97 3.55 6.37
C GLU A 69 -15.48 3.27 6.39
N VAL A 70 -15.90 2.10 6.89
CA VAL A 70 -17.33 1.79 7.12
C VAL A 70 -17.93 2.76 8.14
N LEU A 71 -17.27 2.97 9.29
CA LEU A 71 -17.76 3.91 10.30
C LEU A 71 -17.86 5.34 9.76
N ARG A 72 -16.87 5.75 8.95
CA ARG A 72 -16.87 7.05 8.28
C ARG A 72 -18.04 7.18 7.29
N ALA A 73 -18.29 6.15 6.49
CA ALA A 73 -19.40 6.11 5.55
C ALA A 73 -20.76 6.13 6.26
N GLU A 74 -20.92 5.37 7.34
CA GLU A 74 -22.11 5.39 8.18
C GLU A 74 -22.35 6.77 8.81
N GLY A 75 -21.29 7.39 9.34
CA GLY A 75 -21.35 8.74 9.90
C GLY A 75 -21.79 9.76 8.86
N ALA A 76 -21.22 9.70 7.66
CA ALA A 76 -21.62 10.55 6.54
C ALA A 76 -23.08 10.31 6.11
N ALA A 77 -23.52 9.05 6.05
CA ALA A 77 -24.90 8.70 5.72
C ALA A 77 -25.89 9.24 6.75
N ARG A 78 -25.61 9.07 8.06
CA ARG A 78 -26.44 9.62 9.14
C ARG A 78 -26.49 11.15 9.10
N ALA A 79 -25.34 11.80 8.87
CA ALA A 79 -25.29 13.25 8.74
C ALA A 79 -26.12 13.75 7.55
N ASN A 80 -26.04 13.07 6.41
CA ASN A 80 -26.85 13.38 5.22
C ASN A 80 -28.35 13.17 5.47
N GLN A 81 -28.73 12.10 6.17
CA GLN A 81 -30.13 11.85 6.55
C GLN A 81 -30.67 12.97 7.45
N ILE A 82 -29.95 13.33 8.51
CA ILE A 82 -30.35 14.42 9.43
C ILE A 82 -30.53 15.73 8.67
N LEU A 83 -29.60 16.04 7.78
CA LEU A 83 -29.64 17.27 6.99
C LEU A 83 -30.80 17.25 5.99
N GLN A 84 -31.06 16.11 5.34
CA GLN A 84 -32.20 15.94 4.46
C GLN A 84 -33.53 16.16 5.20
N ASP A 85 -33.69 15.54 6.36
CA ASP A 85 -34.90 15.66 7.18
C ASP A 85 -35.10 17.10 7.65
N SER A 86 -34.01 17.77 8.03
CA SER A 86 -34.01 19.17 8.48
C SER A 86 -34.34 20.17 7.36
N LEU A 87 -34.10 19.81 6.10
CA LEU A 87 -34.39 20.63 4.91
C LEU A 87 -35.75 20.33 4.27
N GLY A 88 -36.60 19.55 4.94
CA GLY A 88 -37.95 19.22 4.46
C GLY A 88 -37.97 18.09 3.42
N GLY A 89 -36.95 17.23 3.41
CA GLY A 89 -36.88 16.03 2.58
C GLY A 89 -35.94 16.14 1.37
N PRO A 90 -36.04 15.19 0.42
CA PRO A 90 -35.09 15.04 -0.68
C PRO A 90 -34.94 16.28 -1.57
N GLU A 91 -36.04 16.99 -1.87
CA GLU A 91 -35.99 18.17 -2.74
C GLU A 91 -35.25 19.35 -2.11
N GLY A 92 -35.46 19.60 -0.81
CA GLY A 92 -34.75 20.64 -0.07
C GLY A 92 -33.25 20.35 0.02
N TYR A 93 -32.90 19.07 0.22
CA TYR A 93 -31.51 18.62 0.24
C TYR A 93 -30.80 18.82 -1.11
N LEU A 94 -31.43 18.45 -2.23
CA LEU A 94 -30.87 18.65 -3.57
C LEU A 94 -30.65 20.14 -3.88
N ARG A 95 -31.59 21.01 -3.49
CA ARG A 95 -31.44 22.46 -3.65
C ARG A 95 -30.28 23.00 -2.81
N TYR A 96 -30.13 22.53 -1.57
CA TYR A 96 -29.00 22.87 -0.72
C TYR A 96 -27.66 22.44 -1.33
N LEU A 97 -27.56 21.21 -1.85
CA LEU A 97 -26.36 20.72 -2.53
C LEU A 97 -26.03 21.56 -3.77
N GLN A 98 -27.05 21.97 -4.55
CA GLN A 98 -26.88 22.85 -5.69
C GLN A 98 -26.31 24.21 -5.27
N ILE A 99 -26.87 24.84 -4.24
CA ILE A 99 -26.38 26.14 -3.73
C ILE A 99 -24.92 26.02 -3.27
N GLN A 100 -24.60 24.99 -2.50
CA GLN A 100 -23.21 24.74 -2.07
C GLN A 100 -22.26 24.52 -3.25
N ALA A 101 -22.68 23.77 -4.28
CA ALA A 101 -21.86 23.55 -5.46
C ALA A 101 -21.58 24.85 -6.22
N LEU A 102 -22.59 25.72 -6.34
CA LEU A 102 -22.45 27.05 -6.96
C LEU A 102 -21.51 27.97 -6.16
N GLU A 103 -21.65 27.98 -4.83
CA GLU A 103 -20.78 28.73 -3.92
C GLU A 103 -19.31 28.28 -4.04
N ARG A 104 -19.07 26.96 -3.99
CA ARG A 104 -17.71 26.39 -4.12
C ARG A 104 -17.09 26.63 -5.50
N ALA A 105 -17.90 26.62 -6.55
CA ALA A 105 -17.43 26.85 -7.91
C ALA A 105 -17.14 28.33 -8.20
N ASN A 106 -17.38 29.26 -7.26
CA ASN A 106 -17.39 30.71 -7.49
C ASN A 106 -18.20 31.09 -8.74
N ALA A 107 -19.24 30.32 -9.06
CA ALA A 107 -20.04 30.53 -10.25
C ALA A 107 -20.99 31.70 -9.98
N ASN A 108 -20.65 32.88 -10.48
CA ASN A 108 -21.56 34.04 -10.54
C ASN A 108 -22.72 33.72 -11.50
N LEU A 109 -23.70 32.95 -11.06
CA LEU A 109 -24.94 32.74 -11.80
C LEU A 109 -25.80 34.00 -11.64
N ILE A 110 -25.72 34.91 -12.62
CA ILE A 110 -26.64 36.05 -12.74
C ILE A 110 -28.02 35.48 -13.14
N TYR A 111 -28.81 35.09 -12.14
CA TYR A 111 -30.18 34.60 -12.31
C TYR A 111 -31.14 35.79 -12.33
N VAL A 112 -31.74 36.07 -13.48
CA VAL A 112 -32.91 36.96 -13.59
C VAL A 112 -34.15 36.06 -13.64
N PRO A 113 -34.97 36.02 -12.58
CA PRO A 113 -36.13 35.14 -12.55
C PRO A 113 -37.11 35.51 -13.65
N THR A 114 -37.42 34.53 -14.50
CA THR A 114 -38.70 34.50 -15.23
C THR A 114 -39.39 33.20 -14.83
N GLU A 115 -40.70 33.24 -14.64
CA GLU A 115 -41.49 32.24 -13.87
C GLU A 115 -41.53 30.82 -14.43
N ALA A 116 -40.78 30.52 -15.50
CA ALA A 116 -40.77 29.23 -16.19
C ALA A 116 -39.44 28.45 -16.08
N GLY A 117 -38.48 28.91 -15.27
CA GLY A 117 -37.24 28.16 -14.99
C GLY A 117 -36.26 28.02 -16.16
N LEU A 118 -36.53 28.66 -17.30
CA LEU A 118 -35.63 28.71 -18.46
C LEU A 118 -34.99 30.10 -18.58
N PRO A 119 -33.66 30.19 -18.79
CA PRO A 119 -33.01 31.46 -19.11
C PRO A 119 -33.67 32.12 -20.34
N VAL A 120 -33.94 33.43 -20.29
CA VAL A 120 -34.62 34.17 -21.37
C VAL A 120 -33.87 34.07 -22.71
N THR A 121 -32.54 33.90 -22.62
CA THR A 121 -31.64 33.61 -23.75
C THR A 121 -31.93 32.28 -24.45
N GLU A 122 -32.45 31.27 -23.74
CA GLU A 122 -32.84 29.95 -24.30
C GLU A 122 -34.32 29.87 -24.69
N ALA A 123 -35.21 30.58 -23.99
CA ALA A 123 -36.64 30.60 -24.32
C ALA A 123 -36.92 31.10 -25.75
N SER A 124 -36.08 32.01 -26.25
CA SER A 124 -36.15 32.55 -27.62
C SER A 124 -35.82 31.51 -28.69
N ARG A 125 -35.04 30.47 -28.35
CA ARG A 125 -34.64 29.40 -29.27
C ARG A 125 -35.79 28.41 -29.53
N LEU A 126 -36.61 28.14 -28.51
CA LEU A 126 -37.80 27.28 -28.60
C LEU A 126 -38.97 27.98 -29.31
N ARG A 127 -38.99 29.32 -29.32
CA ARG A 127 -40.04 30.12 -29.98
C ARG A 127 -39.77 30.40 -31.45
N SER A 128 -38.58 30.09 -31.96
CA SER A 128 -38.26 30.27 -33.39
C SER A 128 -38.64 28.99 -34.14
N PRO A 129 -39.74 28.97 -34.92
CA PRO A 129 -40.00 27.88 -35.83
C PRO A 129 -38.95 27.99 -36.91
N ARG A 130 -37.93 27.13 -36.90
CA ARG A 130 -37.04 26.98 -38.05
C ARG A 130 -37.93 26.66 -39.24
N ALA A 131 -37.96 27.59 -40.19
CA ALA A 131 -38.50 27.36 -41.52
C ALA A 131 -37.93 26.04 -42.03
N VAL A 132 -38.85 25.16 -42.39
CA VAL A 132 -38.62 23.99 -43.24
C VAL A 132 -37.74 24.44 -44.40
N VAL A 133 -36.50 23.96 -44.43
CA VAL A 133 -35.63 24.10 -45.59
C VAL A 133 -36.20 23.16 -46.65
N ALA A 134 -36.88 23.75 -47.62
CA ALA A 134 -37.10 23.15 -48.92
C ALA A 134 -35.98 23.65 -49.83
N ASP A 135 -35.11 22.72 -50.22
CA ASP A 135 -34.50 22.57 -51.56
C ASP A 135 -33.92 21.15 -51.66
#